data_AF-A0A8S0W7F8-F1
#
_entry.id   AF-A0A8S0W7F8-F1
#
_cell.length_a   1.000
_cell.length_b   1.000
_cell.length_c   1.000
_cell.angle_alpha   90.00
_cell.angle_beta   90.00
_cell.angle_gamma   90.00
#
_symmetry.space_group_name_H-M   'P 1'
#
loop_
_entity.id
_entity.type
_entity.pdbx_description
1 polymer ?
#
loop_
_entity_poly.entity_id
_entity_poly.type
_entity_poly.pdbx_seq_one_letter_code
_entity_poly.pdbx_strand_id
1 'polypeptide(L)'
;MSPAAALMLSMTFSLPLALLFYMAQLLGYKFRVRHLRLLSAEGISIKSPTCSIAIDSVKITFHIPRPISPYLITFDVKKYEYTDDKCRVSLEQLHAKIWFFPVLFRCTAGPWITVHMDGFGVRVYTSRKFPLWTAQLRDNVIYTFLNGETLRLHDINTKIDLNPLNPPEPSIPGETAEIFIDNEKEQAQEVAIQLSASQWHMLNPRRRLYTFGDLAIAYKRNWTEGHGSLCIIAKHSQWNKLPSILSMDRYCQLPVLR
;
A
#
# COMPACT_ATOMS: atom_id res chain seq x y z
N MET A 1 -40.86 -13.03 -16.50
CA MET A 1 -39.87 -13.28 -17.58
C MET A 1 -40.17 -14.64 -18.18
N SER A 2 -40.23 -14.75 -19.52
CA SER A 2 -40.35 -16.06 -20.16
C SER A 2 -39.03 -16.84 -19.99
N PRO A 3 -39.06 -18.17 -19.81
CA PRO A 3 -37.84 -18.99 -19.70
C PRO A 3 -36.91 -18.82 -20.91
N ALA A 4 -37.46 -18.54 -22.09
CA ALA A 4 -36.70 -18.24 -23.31
C ALA A 4 -35.85 -16.96 -23.20
N ALA A 5 -36.37 -15.91 -22.54
CA ALA A 5 -35.63 -14.66 -22.34
C ALA A 5 -34.44 -14.84 -21.37
N ALA A 6 -34.59 -15.69 -20.35
CA ALA A 6 -33.51 -16.01 -19.42
C ALA A 6 -32.37 -16.80 -20.10
N LEU A 7 -32.71 -17.76 -20.96
CA LEU A 7 -31.73 -18.54 -21.72
C LEU A 7 -30.96 -17.68 -22.72
N MET A 8 -31.65 -16.81 -23.47
CA MET A 8 -31.01 -15.89 -24.40
C MET A 8 -30.04 -14.94 -23.70
N LEU A 9 -30.43 -14.37 -22.55
CA LEU A 9 -29.53 -13.56 -21.73
C LEU A 9 -28.32 -14.35 -21.23
N SER A 10 -28.51 -15.60 -20.77
CA SER A 10 -27.38 -16.41 -20.30
C SER A 10 -26.37 -16.75 -21.41
N MET A 11 -26.85 -16.99 -22.63
CA MET A 11 -26.00 -17.25 -23.79
C MET A 11 -25.25 -16.01 -24.26
N THR A 12 -25.91 -14.84 -24.27
CA THR A 12 -25.26 -13.58 -24.70
C THR A 12 -24.17 -13.12 -23.73
N PHE A 13 -24.23 -13.48 -22.44
CA PHE A 13 -23.14 -13.21 -21.49
C PHE A 13 -22.05 -14.29 -21.45
N SER A 14 -22.41 -15.57 -21.59
CA SER A 14 -21.44 -16.66 -21.44
C SER A 14 -20.50 -16.80 -22.64
N LEU A 15 -20.99 -16.59 -23.87
CA LEU A 15 -20.20 -16.72 -25.10
C LEU A 15 -19.06 -15.68 -25.22
N PRO A 16 -19.30 -14.36 -25.05
CA PRO A 16 -18.20 -13.39 -25.09
C PRO A 16 -17.23 -13.57 -23.92
N LEU A 17 -17.71 -14.01 -22.75
CA LEU A 17 -16.85 -14.31 -21.61
C LEU A 17 -15.92 -15.49 -21.92
N ALA A 18 -16.45 -16.57 -22.51
CA ALA A 18 -15.66 -17.72 -22.94
C ALA A 18 -14.64 -17.34 -24.03
N LEU A 19 -15.05 -16.52 -25.01
CA LEU A 19 -14.16 -16.02 -26.06
C LEU A 19 -13.03 -15.16 -25.46
N LEU A 20 -13.34 -14.28 -24.50
CA LEU A 20 -12.35 -13.47 -23.79
C LEU A 20 -11.36 -14.34 -23.01
N PHE A 21 -11.83 -15.39 -22.33
CA PHE A 21 -10.96 -16.34 -21.65
C PHE A 21 -10.06 -17.10 -22.61
N TYR A 22 -10.59 -17.52 -23.77
CA TYR A 22 -9.80 -18.19 -24.80
C TYR A 22 -8.73 -17.28 -25.39
N MET A 23 -9.08 -16.04 -25.73
CA MET A 23 -8.12 -15.04 -26.22
C MET A 23 -7.05 -14.70 -25.18
N ALA A 24 -7.43 -14.60 -23.90
CA ALA A 24 -6.47 -14.39 -22.81
C ALA A 24 -5.50 -15.58 -22.68
N GLN A 25 -5.97 -16.82 -22.82
CA GLN A 25 -5.10 -18.00 -22.82
C GLN A 25 -4.11 -18.00 -24.00
N LEU A 26 -4.55 -17.61 -25.20
CA LEU A 26 -3.67 -17.47 -26.38
C LEU A 26 -2.56 -16.43 -26.16
N LEU A 27 -2.85 -15.37 -25.40
CA LEU A 27 -1.87 -14.34 -25.02
C LEU A 27 -0.95 -14.78 -23.86
N GLY A 28 -1.02 -16.03 -23.41
CA GLY A 28 -0.18 -16.58 -22.35
C GLY A 28 -0.65 -16.27 -20.93
N TYR A 29 -1.86 -15.73 -20.74
CA TYR A 29 -2.44 -15.53 -19.42
C TYR A 29 -3.00 -16.85 -18.89
N LYS A 30 -2.53 -17.28 -17.72
CA LYS A 30 -3.07 -18.43 -16.99
C LYS A 30 -4.00 -17.91 -15.90
N PHE A 31 -5.30 -18.04 -16.13
CA PHE A 31 -6.35 -17.72 -15.17
C PHE A 31 -6.80 -19.00 -14.46
N ARG A 32 -6.77 -18.99 -13.13
CA ARG A 32 -7.27 -20.09 -12.29
C ARG A 32 -8.17 -19.50 -11.20
N VAL A 33 -9.38 -20.03 -11.08
CA VAL A 33 -10.30 -19.77 -9.97
C VAL A 33 -10.67 -21.11 -9.37
N ARG A 34 -10.60 -21.26 -8.05
CA ARG A 34 -10.93 -22.52 -7.38
C ARG A 34 -12.43 -22.64 -7.17
N HIS A 35 -13.06 -21.61 -6.61
CA HIS A 35 -14.50 -21.60 -6.38
C HIS A 35 -15.07 -20.23 -6.76
N LEU A 36 -16.17 -20.24 -7.50
CA LEU A 36 -16.93 -19.06 -7.86
C LEU A 36 -18.34 -19.20 -7.30
N ARG A 37 -18.78 -18.23 -6.50
CA ARG A 37 -20.16 -18.05 -6.05
C ARG A 37 -20.64 -16.68 -6.52
N LEU A 38 -21.95 -16.46 -6.50
CA LEU A 38 -22.58 -15.24 -7.02
C LEU A 38 -21.93 -13.94 -6.51
N LEU A 39 -21.49 -13.92 -5.25
CA LEU A 39 -20.95 -12.74 -4.56
C LEU A 39 -19.59 -12.99 -3.91
N SER A 40 -18.96 -14.13 -4.19
CA SER A 40 -17.64 -14.44 -3.64
C SER A 40 -16.83 -15.32 -4.59
N ALA A 41 -15.54 -15.06 -4.67
CA ALA A 41 -14.61 -15.85 -5.46
C ALA A 41 -13.42 -16.25 -4.59
N GLU A 42 -12.99 -17.50 -4.68
CA GLU A 42 -11.90 -18.05 -3.88
C GLU A 42 -10.79 -18.63 -4.77
N GLY A 43 -9.56 -18.47 -4.32
CA GLY A 43 -8.35 -18.97 -4.97
C GLY A 43 -8.17 -18.43 -6.38
N ILE A 44 -8.32 -17.12 -6.57
CA ILE A 44 -8.07 -16.45 -7.85
C ILE A 44 -6.56 -16.34 -8.04
N SER A 45 -6.03 -16.89 -9.13
CA SER A 45 -4.65 -16.71 -9.52
C SER A 45 -4.59 -16.36 -11.00
N ILE A 46 -3.94 -15.25 -11.30
CA ILE A 46 -3.70 -14.76 -12.66
C ILE A 46 -2.19 -14.71 -12.82
N LYS A 47 -1.65 -15.45 -13.79
CA LYS A 47 -0.23 -15.37 -14.15
C LYS A 47 -0.11 -14.89 -15.58
N SER A 48 0.64 -13.83 -15.79
CA SER A 48 1.16 -13.38 -17.07
C SER A 48 2.70 -13.57 -17.10
N PRO A 49 3.35 -13.38 -18.26
CA PRO A 49 4.80 -13.42 -18.35
C PRO A 49 5.51 -12.40 -17.46
N THR A 50 4.89 -11.25 -17.20
CA THR A 50 5.49 -10.14 -16.44
C THR A 50 4.93 -10.02 -15.03
N CYS A 51 3.70 -10.46 -14.81
CA CYS A 51 2.94 -10.18 -13.62
C CYS A 51 2.26 -11.44 -13.09
N SER A 52 2.22 -11.59 -11.76
CA SER A 52 1.39 -12.59 -11.10
C SER A 52 0.53 -11.93 -10.02
N ILE A 53 -0.76 -12.23 -10.05
CA ILE A 53 -1.75 -11.84 -9.06
C ILE A 53 -2.28 -13.11 -8.41
N ALA A 54 -2.32 -13.14 -7.09
CA ALA A 54 -2.95 -14.18 -6.30
C ALA A 54 -3.87 -13.54 -5.27
N ILE A 55 -5.08 -14.06 -5.15
CA ILE A 55 -6.10 -13.61 -4.21
C ILE A 55 -6.77 -14.83 -3.60
N ASP A 56 -6.69 -14.97 -2.28
CA ASP A 56 -7.24 -16.13 -1.59
C ASP A 56 -8.78 -16.08 -1.55
N SER A 57 -9.35 -14.93 -1.19
CA SER A 57 -10.80 -14.75 -1.24
C SER A 57 -11.19 -13.31 -1.53
N VAL A 58 -12.20 -13.13 -2.39
CA VAL A 58 -12.92 -11.88 -2.60
C VAL A 58 -14.37 -12.12 -2.22
N LYS A 59 -14.93 -11.26 -1.38
CA LYS A 59 -16.34 -11.31 -1.00
C LYS A 59 -16.95 -9.92 -1.13
N ILE A 60 -18.08 -9.85 -1.81
CA ILE A 60 -18.87 -8.65 -1.98
C ILE A 60 -20.16 -8.87 -1.20
N THR A 61 -20.50 -7.97 -0.28
CA THR A 61 -21.79 -8.05 0.43
C THR A 61 -22.57 -6.78 0.17
N PHE A 62 -23.76 -6.95 -0.38
CA PHE A 62 -24.72 -5.88 -0.56
C PHE A 62 -25.54 -5.74 0.73
N HIS A 63 -25.75 -4.50 1.15
CA HIS A 63 -26.48 -4.15 2.36
C HIS A 63 -27.60 -3.19 2.00
N ILE A 64 -28.70 -3.28 2.74
CA ILE A 64 -29.76 -2.27 2.68
C ILE A 64 -29.31 -1.12 3.61
N PRO A 65 -29.12 0.11 3.10
CA PRO A 65 -28.66 1.23 3.92
C PRO A 65 -29.62 1.49 5.08
N ARG A 66 -29.09 1.59 6.31
CA ARG A 66 -29.85 1.94 7.53
C ARG A 66 -29.33 3.24 8.11
N PRO A 67 -30.13 4.03 8.85
CA PRO A 67 -29.66 5.26 9.50
C PRO A 67 -28.42 5.07 10.41
N ILE A 68 -28.33 3.91 11.09
CA ILE A 68 -27.19 3.56 11.96
C ILE A 68 -25.98 3.06 11.14
N SER A 69 -26.21 2.62 9.91
CA SER A 69 -25.25 1.88 9.09
C SER A 69 -25.50 2.15 7.60
N PRO A 70 -25.19 3.37 7.10
CA PRO A 70 -25.61 3.84 5.77
C PRO A 70 -24.65 3.39 4.64
N TYR A 71 -24.08 2.19 4.73
CA TYR A 71 -23.27 1.61 3.67
C TYR A 71 -24.10 0.67 2.79
N LEU A 72 -23.80 0.68 1.49
CA LEU A 72 -24.49 -0.14 0.48
C LEU A 72 -23.71 -1.41 0.16
N ILE A 73 -22.38 -1.30 0.11
CA ILE A 73 -21.52 -2.39 -0.33
C ILE A 73 -20.34 -2.50 0.61
N THR A 74 -20.04 -3.73 1.03
CA THR A 74 -18.76 -4.07 1.66
C THR A 74 -17.98 -5.00 0.74
N PHE A 75 -16.71 -4.66 0.55
CA PHE A 75 -15.76 -5.39 -0.28
C PHE A 75 -14.65 -5.92 0.62
N ASP A 76 -14.58 -7.23 0.72
CA ASP A 76 -13.62 -7.96 1.54
C ASP A 76 -12.66 -8.72 0.63
N VAL A 77 -11.37 -8.44 0.74
CA VAL A 77 -10.32 -9.21 0.05
C VAL A 77 -9.34 -9.74 1.07
N LYS A 78 -8.96 -11.01 0.95
CA LYS A 78 -7.96 -11.65 1.81
C LYS A 78 -6.78 -12.15 0.99
N LYS A 79 -5.59 -11.99 1.57
CA LYS A 79 -4.29 -12.40 1.03
C LYS A 79 -4.16 -12.05 -0.45
N TYR A 80 -4.24 -10.75 -0.73
CA TYR A 80 -3.93 -10.23 -2.05
C TYR A 80 -2.41 -10.14 -2.18
N GLU A 81 -1.89 -10.76 -3.22
CA GLU A 81 -0.48 -10.73 -3.58
C GLU A 81 -0.34 -10.39 -5.05
N TYR A 82 0.47 -9.40 -5.34
CA TYR A 82 0.81 -8.98 -6.69
C TYR A 82 2.34 -8.95 -6.80
N THR A 83 2.88 -9.62 -7.81
CA THR A 83 4.30 -9.61 -8.10
C THR A 83 4.50 -9.23 -9.56
N ASP A 84 5.32 -8.23 -9.79
CA ASP A 84 5.72 -7.73 -11.10
C ASP A 84 7.26 -7.65 -11.17
N ASP A 85 7.80 -7.31 -12.34
CA ASP A 85 9.24 -7.08 -12.54
C ASP A 85 9.79 -5.95 -11.64
N LYS A 86 8.94 -4.99 -11.29
CA LYS A 86 9.28 -3.78 -10.51
C LYS A 86 9.11 -3.97 -9.00
N CYS A 87 8.06 -4.66 -8.59
CA CYS A 87 7.67 -4.70 -7.20
C CYS A 87 6.83 -5.92 -6.83
N ARG A 88 6.82 -6.23 -5.54
CA ARG A 88 5.86 -7.14 -4.91
C ARG A 88 4.99 -6.35 -3.94
N VAL A 89 3.69 -6.44 -4.12
CA VAL A 89 2.68 -5.87 -3.23
C VAL A 89 1.99 -7.03 -2.53
N SER A 90 1.94 -6.97 -1.21
CA SER A 90 1.23 -7.93 -0.37
C SER A 90 0.20 -7.19 0.48
N LEU A 91 -0.96 -7.80 0.67
CA LEU A 91 -2.02 -7.26 1.50
C LEU A 91 -2.74 -8.43 2.17
N GLU A 92 -2.73 -8.45 3.50
CA GLU A 92 -3.33 -9.54 4.26
C GLU A 92 -4.85 -9.46 4.22
N GLN A 93 -5.41 -8.27 4.47
CA GLN A 93 -6.83 -8.03 4.41
C GLN A 93 -7.16 -6.63 3.90
N LEU A 94 -8.11 -6.55 2.98
CA LEU A 94 -8.74 -5.31 2.53
C LEU A 94 -10.20 -5.35 2.98
N HIS A 95 -10.63 -4.32 3.68
CA HIS A 95 -12.04 -4.10 3.99
C HIS A 95 -12.44 -2.71 3.51
N ALA A 96 -13.17 -2.65 2.40
CA ALA A 96 -13.69 -1.40 1.86
C ALA A 96 -15.21 -1.31 2.07
N LYS A 97 -15.68 -0.19 2.64
CA LYS A 97 -17.09 0.14 2.81
C LYS A 97 -17.43 1.30 1.89
N ILE A 98 -18.44 1.11 1.04
CA ILE A 98 -18.96 2.15 0.15
C ILE A 98 -20.27 2.67 0.74
N TRP A 99 -20.28 3.97 1.02
CA TRP A 99 -21.40 4.68 1.61
C TRP A 99 -22.36 5.16 0.53
N PHE A 100 -23.67 5.13 0.80
CA PHE A 100 -24.68 5.57 -0.13
C PHE A 100 -25.34 6.85 0.38
N PHE A 101 -25.13 7.94 -0.37
CA PHE A 101 -25.66 9.29 -0.11
C PHE A 101 -25.76 9.65 1.38
N PRO A 102 -24.62 9.96 2.03
CA PRO A 102 -24.57 10.35 3.44
C PRO A 102 -25.58 11.48 3.79
N VAL A 103 -25.83 12.37 2.82
CA VAL A 103 -26.77 13.49 2.90
C VAL A 103 -28.22 13.04 3.16
N LEU A 104 -28.68 11.95 2.52
CA LEU A 104 -30.06 11.45 2.72
C LEU A 104 -30.28 10.94 4.14
N PHE A 105 -29.22 10.49 4.81
CA PHE A 105 -29.24 10.01 6.19
C PHE A 105 -28.84 11.08 7.21
N ARG A 106 -28.82 12.37 6.80
CA ARG A 106 -28.36 13.51 7.63
C ARG A 106 -26.94 13.33 8.20
N CYS A 107 -26.16 12.42 7.64
CA CYS A 107 -24.75 12.20 7.97
C CYS A 107 -23.90 13.08 7.05
N THR A 108 -23.85 14.39 7.32
CA THR A 108 -23.26 15.36 6.39
C THR A 108 -21.72 15.35 6.32
N ALA A 109 -21.05 14.57 7.17
CA ALA A 109 -19.58 14.59 7.29
C ALA A 109 -18.87 13.24 7.05
N GLY A 110 -19.58 12.20 6.61
CA GLY A 110 -18.99 10.87 6.39
C GLY A 110 -18.22 10.73 5.07
N PRO A 111 -17.15 9.91 5.00
CA PRO A 111 -16.47 9.61 3.75
C PRO A 111 -17.35 8.76 2.83
N TRP A 112 -17.25 8.96 1.51
CA TRP A 112 -17.95 8.13 0.51
C TRP A 112 -17.44 6.69 0.48
N ILE A 113 -16.15 6.51 0.75
CA ILE A 113 -15.48 5.22 0.74
C ILE A 113 -14.56 5.19 1.96
N THR A 114 -14.69 4.16 2.77
CA THR A 114 -13.75 3.86 3.85
C THR A 114 -12.98 2.61 3.46
N VAL A 115 -11.65 2.69 3.39
CA VAL A 115 -10.80 1.56 3.04
C VAL A 115 -9.88 1.26 4.22
N HIS A 116 -9.98 0.06 4.76
CA HIS A 116 -9.07 -0.48 5.76
C HIS A 116 -8.17 -1.51 5.09
N MET A 117 -6.86 -1.35 5.27
CA MET A 117 -5.84 -2.23 4.71
C MET A 117 -4.98 -2.74 5.84
N ASP A 118 -5.02 -4.05 6.07
CA ASP A 118 -4.23 -4.73 7.08
C ASP A 118 -3.09 -5.49 6.41
N GLY A 119 -1.89 -5.37 7.00
CA GLY A 119 -0.69 -6.03 6.47
C GLY A 119 -0.27 -5.56 5.07
N PHE A 120 -0.60 -4.32 4.68
CA PHE A 120 -0.18 -3.76 3.40
C PHE A 120 1.35 -3.59 3.37
N GLY A 121 1.99 -4.25 2.40
CA GLY A 121 3.43 -4.23 2.20
C GLY A 121 3.78 -4.04 0.74
N VAL A 122 4.79 -3.23 0.46
CA VAL A 122 5.29 -2.98 -0.89
C VAL A 122 6.79 -3.13 -0.86
N ARG A 123 7.30 -4.11 -1.61
CA ARG A 123 8.72 -4.33 -1.82
C ARG A 123 9.07 -3.93 -3.24
N VAL A 124 9.81 -2.84 -3.39
CA VAL A 124 10.38 -2.41 -4.67
C VAL A 124 11.77 -3.02 -4.80
N TYR A 125 12.06 -3.68 -5.92
CA TYR A 125 13.34 -4.36 -6.11
C TYR A 125 14.46 -3.39 -6.47
N THR A 126 14.17 -2.41 -7.33
CA THR A 126 15.18 -1.48 -7.85
C THR A 126 14.65 -0.04 -7.84
N SER A 127 15.44 0.89 -7.31
CA SER A 127 15.10 2.31 -7.26
C SER A 127 14.91 2.95 -8.65
N ARG A 128 15.51 2.38 -9.70
CA ARG A 128 15.40 2.86 -11.10
C ARG A 128 14.04 2.56 -11.73
N LYS A 129 13.34 1.50 -11.29
CA LYS A 129 12.07 1.06 -11.87
C LYS A 129 11.01 0.94 -10.77
N PHE A 130 10.53 2.07 -10.28
CA PHE A 130 9.42 2.11 -9.32
C PHE A 130 8.06 2.16 -10.04
N PRO A 131 6.99 1.61 -9.44
CA PRO A 131 5.62 1.88 -9.90
C PRO A 131 5.28 3.37 -9.75
N LEU A 132 4.62 3.94 -10.76
CA LEU A 132 4.31 5.38 -10.81
C LEU A 132 3.56 5.87 -9.56
N TRP A 133 2.58 5.09 -9.09
CA TRP A 133 1.79 5.43 -7.91
C TRP A 133 2.63 5.46 -6.62
N THR A 134 3.63 4.57 -6.50
CA THR A 134 4.52 4.55 -5.33
C THR A 134 5.42 5.77 -5.31
N ALA A 135 5.91 6.22 -6.47
CA ALA A 135 6.65 7.48 -6.55
C ALA A 135 5.77 8.68 -6.26
N GLN A 136 4.54 8.73 -6.78
CA GLN A 136 3.62 9.81 -6.42
C GLN A 136 3.35 9.86 -4.91
N LEU A 137 3.18 8.69 -4.26
CA LEU A 137 3.02 8.63 -2.81
C LEU A 137 4.27 9.12 -2.08
N ARG A 138 5.45 8.62 -2.47
CA ARG A 138 6.74 9.06 -1.93
C ARG A 138 6.92 10.57 -2.08
N ASP A 139 6.76 11.09 -3.29
CA ASP A 139 6.99 12.50 -3.60
C ASP A 139 5.98 13.38 -2.85
N ASN A 140 4.73 12.94 -2.68
CA ASN A 140 3.76 13.65 -1.83
C ASN A 140 4.18 13.65 -0.36
N VAL A 141 4.69 12.54 0.18
CA VAL A 141 5.15 12.46 1.57
C VAL A 141 6.39 13.32 1.78
N ILE A 142 7.40 13.22 0.90
CA ILE A 142 8.61 14.05 0.94
C ILE A 142 8.24 15.53 0.81
N TYR A 143 7.37 15.88 -0.13
CA TYR A 143 6.92 17.26 -0.29
C TYR A 143 6.22 17.76 0.97
N THR A 144 5.39 16.92 1.61
CA THR A 144 4.73 17.25 2.88
C THR A 144 5.73 17.38 4.02
N PHE A 145 6.77 16.56 4.05
CA PHE A 145 7.84 16.66 5.04
C PHE A 145 8.62 17.98 4.91
N LEU A 146 8.92 18.39 3.68
CA LEU A 146 9.74 19.57 3.41
C LEU A 146 8.96 20.89 3.46
N ASN A 147 7.69 20.88 3.05
CA ASN A 147 6.88 22.10 2.87
C ASN A 147 5.60 22.11 3.70
N GLY A 148 5.29 21.01 4.41
CA GLY A 148 4.10 20.90 5.24
C GLY A 148 4.29 21.48 6.62
N GLU A 149 3.17 21.74 7.27
CA GLU A 149 3.13 22.16 8.67
C GLU A 149 3.04 20.92 9.55
N THR A 150 3.90 20.82 10.56
CA THR A 150 3.78 19.79 11.59
C THR A 150 2.79 20.28 12.65
N LEU A 151 1.61 19.67 12.70
CA LEU A 151 0.54 20.04 13.64
C LEU A 151 0.75 19.40 15.03
N ARG A 152 1.32 18.19 15.06
CA ARG A 152 1.61 17.43 16.28
C ARG A 152 2.78 16.50 16.01
N LEU A 153 3.69 16.41 16.98
CA LEU A 153 4.77 15.44 17.03
C LEU A 153 5.02 15.18 18.52
N HIS A 154 4.90 13.92 18.95
CA HIS A 154 5.07 13.61 20.37
C HIS A 154 6.53 13.29 20.71
N ASP A 155 7.11 12.37 19.96
CA ASP A 155 8.51 11.98 20.11
C ASP A 155 9.13 11.78 18.72
N ILE A 156 10.41 12.12 18.59
CA ILE A 156 11.23 11.88 17.41
C ILE A 156 12.63 11.51 17.87
N ASN A 157 13.09 10.34 17.47
CA ASN A 157 14.42 9.84 17.77
C ASN A 157 15.13 9.51 16.47
N THR A 158 16.35 10.01 16.34
CA THR A 158 17.23 9.76 15.19
C THR A 158 18.50 9.10 15.69
N LYS A 159 18.86 7.98 15.10
CA LYS A 159 20.09 7.25 15.38
C LYS A 159 20.90 7.12 14.10
N ILE A 160 22.19 7.43 14.17
CA ILE A 160 23.12 7.25 13.06
C ILE A 160 24.18 6.28 13.55
N ASP A 161 24.20 5.10 12.95
CA ASP A 161 25.20 4.07 13.21
C ASP A 161 26.19 4.07 12.04
N LEU A 162 27.46 4.25 12.37
CA LEU A 162 28.59 4.16 11.44
C LEU A 162 29.33 2.87 11.78
N ASN A 163 28.99 1.79 11.09
CA ASN A 163 29.59 0.48 11.34
C ASN A 163 30.58 0.12 10.23
N PRO A 164 31.75 -0.46 10.55
CA PRO A 164 32.53 -1.17 9.54
C PRO A 164 31.71 -2.37 9.03
N LEU A 165 31.74 -2.67 7.73
CA LEU A 165 31.04 -3.84 7.19
C LEU A 165 31.49 -5.08 7.95
N ASN A 166 30.53 -5.82 8.52
CA ASN A 166 30.82 -7.17 8.97
C ASN A 166 31.26 -8.00 7.76
N PRO A 167 32.39 -8.72 7.83
CA PRO A 167 32.74 -9.65 6.77
C PRO A 167 31.58 -10.65 6.57
N PRO A 168 31.33 -11.11 5.33
CA PRO A 168 30.29 -12.08 5.07
C PRO A 168 30.46 -13.29 6.01
N GLU A 169 29.38 -13.69 6.69
CA GLU A 169 29.39 -14.91 7.49
C GLU A 169 29.85 -16.08 6.62
N PRO A 170 30.83 -16.89 7.07
CA PRO A 170 31.29 -18.02 6.30
C PRO A 170 30.13 -18.96 6.05
N SER A 171 29.74 -19.05 4.78
CA SER A 171 28.78 -20.04 4.29
C SER A 171 29.38 -21.44 4.49
N ILE A 172 28.80 -22.20 5.41
CA ILE A 172 28.80 -23.67 5.51
C ILE A 172 30.19 -24.34 5.57
N PRO A 173 30.52 -25.09 6.64
CA PRO A 173 31.80 -25.80 6.73
C PRO A 173 31.86 -26.93 5.70
N GLY A 174 32.77 -26.83 4.72
CA GLY A 174 32.99 -27.89 3.74
C GLY A 174 33.95 -27.58 2.59
N GLU A 175 34.19 -26.33 2.23
CA GLU A 175 35.20 -25.96 1.23
C GLU A 175 36.43 -25.34 1.91
N THR A 176 37.57 -25.99 1.73
CA THR A 176 38.90 -25.55 2.16
C THR A 176 39.19 -24.14 1.64
N ALA A 177 39.01 -23.16 2.51
CA ALA A 177 39.43 -21.79 2.28
C ALA A 177 40.96 -21.71 2.42
N GLU A 178 41.65 -21.63 1.29
CA GLU A 178 43.01 -21.13 1.25
C GLU A 178 43.02 -19.69 1.75
N ILE A 179 43.86 -19.45 2.75
CA ILE A 179 44.06 -18.17 3.42
C ILE A 179 44.78 -17.25 2.44
N PHE A 180 44.02 -16.48 1.66
CA PHE A 180 44.52 -15.26 1.04
C PHE A 180 44.44 -14.12 2.06
N ILE A 181 45.56 -13.88 2.76
CA ILE A 181 45.83 -12.60 3.41
C ILE A 181 46.22 -11.65 2.27
N ASP A 182 45.23 -10.96 1.73
CA ASP A 182 45.44 -9.84 0.82
C ASP A 182 44.94 -8.55 1.47
N ASN A 183 45.93 -7.80 1.97
CA ASN A 183 46.09 -6.35 1.94
C ASN A 183 44.84 -5.47 1.75
N GLU A 184 44.65 -4.53 2.68
CA GLU A 184 43.94 -3.24 2.49
C GLU A 184 42.66 -3.27 1.62
N LYS A 185 41.79 -4.25 1.81
CA LYS A 185 40.38 -4.04 1.43
C LYS A 185 39.86 -2.97 2.37
N GLU A 186 39.74 -1.74 1.87
CA GLU A 186 38.90 -0.69 2.43
C GLU A 186 37.69 -1.37 3.07
N GLN A 187 37.67 -1.41 4.40
CA GLN A 187 36.55 -1.98 5.13
C GLN A 187 35.38 -1.10 4.75
N ALA A 188 34.58 -1.58 3.81
CA ALA A 188 33.46 -0.83 3.29
C ALA A 188 32.65 -0.37 4.50
N GLN A 189 32.41 0.93 4.61
CA GLN A 189 31.70 1.48 5.77
C GLN A 189 30.21 1.43 5.46
N GLU A 190 29.42 0.83 6.36
CA GLU A 190 27.97 0.88 6.28
C GLU A 190 27.48 2.05 7.13
N VAL A 191 26.76 2.96 6.49
CA VAL A 191 26.04 4.03 7.20
C VAL A 191 24.59 3.61 7.34
N ALA A 192 24.13 3.45 8.57
CA ALA A 192 22.73 3.18 8.88
C ALA A 192 22.12 4.38 9.62
N ILE A 193 21.07 4.96 9.05
CA ILE A 193 20.28 6.04 9.65
C ILE A 193 18.93 5.45 10.03
N GLN A 194 18.57 5.54 11.30
CA GLN A 194 17.27 5.15 11.81
C GLN A 194 16.55 6.39 12.32
N LEU A 195 15.29 6.54 11.95
CA LEU A 195 14.38 7.55 12.44
C LEU A 195 13.17 6.84 13.02
N SER A 196 12.74 7.24 14.21
CA SER A 196 11.45 6.84 14.77
C SER A 196 10.70 8.09 15.19
N ALA A 197 9.39 8.11 14.94
CA ALA A 197 8.51 9.21 15.33
C ALA A 197 7.16 8.67 15.80
N SER A 198 6.58 9.30 16.81
CA SER A 198 5.26 8.93 17.35
C SER A 198 4.26 10.08 17.28
N GLN A 199 3.00 9.73 17.01
CA GLN A 199 1.86 10.64 16.89
C GLN A 199 2.13 11.85 15.97
N TRP A 200 2.74 11.58 14.81
CA TRP A 200 3.16 12.63 13.89
C TRP A 200 2.05 13.01 12.92
N HIS A 201 1.59 14.25 13.00
CA HIS A 201 0.54 14.81 12.19
C HIS A 201 1.12 15.91 11.30
N MET A 202 1.03 15.73 9.99
CA MET A 202 1.51 16.70 9.00
C MET A 202 0.38 17.20 8.11
N LEU A 203 0.33 18.51 7.90
CA LEU A 203 -0.59 19.15 6.98
C LEU A 203 0.18 19.64 5.74
N ASN A 204 -0.12 19.05 4.59
CA ASN A 204 0.42 19.50 3.31
C ASN A 204 -0.25 20.83 2.89
N PRO A 205 0.46 21.74 2.19
CA PRO A 205 -0.12 22.94 1.55
C PRO A 205 -1.42 22.68 0.76
N ARG A 206 -1.58 21.49 0.19
CA ARG A 206 -2.80 21.02 -0.51
C ARG A 206 -3.94 20.58 0.42
N ARG A 207 -3.92 20.96 1.69
CA ARG A 207 -4.94 20.63 2.71
C ARG A 207 -5.15 19.12 2.90
N ARG A 208 -4.06 18.36 2.85
CA ARG A 208 -4.07 16.91 3.15
C ARG A 208 -3.42 16.69 4.50
N LEU A 209 -4.17 16.07 5.41
CA LEU A 209 -3.69 15.67 6.72
C LEU A 209 -3.17 14.24 6.64
N TYR A 210 -1.89 14.07 6.96
CA TYR A 210 -1.24 12.79 7.13
C TYR A 210 -1.04 12.56 8.63
N THR A 211 -1.53 11.44 9.13
CA THR A 211 -1.41 11.07 10.55
C THR A 211 -0.71 9.73 10.64
N PHE A 212 0.38 9.68 11.40
CA PHE A 212 1.13 8.47 11.70
C PHE A 212 1.08 8.23 13.21
N GLY A 213 0.58 7.06 13.62
CA GLY A 213 0.62 6.66 15.03
C GLY A 213 2.05 6.38 15.46
N ASP A 214 2.71 5.47 14.73
CA ASP A 214 4.14 5.21 14.86
C ASP A 214 4.76 5.15 13.46
N LEU A 215 5.91 5.78 13.30
CA LEU A 215 6.68 5.75 12.07
C LEU A 215 8.11 5.33 12.40
N ALA A 216 8.59 4.29 11.74
CA ALA A 216 9.98 3.86 11.79
C ALA A 216 10.55 3.87 10.37
N ILE A 217 11.66 4.56 10.18
CA ILE A 217 12.41 4.61 8.92
C ILE A 217 13.80 4.10 9.21
N ALA A 218 14.27 3.15 8.41
CA ALA A 218 15.64 2.69 8.43
C ALA A 218 16.21 2.83 7.03
N TYR A 219 17.26 3.63 6.91
CA TYR A 219 18.05 3.79 5.70
C TYR A 219 19.42 3.17 5.94
N LYS A 220 19.84 2.27 5.05
CA LYS A 220 21.16 1.64 5.09
C LYS A 220 21.85 1.86 3.76
N ARG A 221 23.10 2.32 3.77
CA ARG A 221 23.88 2.56 2.56
C ARG A 221 25.29 2.03 2.72
N ASN A 222 25.74 1.27 1.72
CA ASN A 222 27.15 0.96 1.55
C ASN A 222 27.86 2.18 0.97
N TRP A 223 28.88 2.68 1.66
CA TRP A 223 29.63 3.86 1.24
C TRP A 223 30.38 3.65 -0.08
N THR A 224 30.92 2.44 -0.30
CA THR A 224 31.79 2.14 -1.45
C THR A 224 30.99 1.78 -2.70
N GLU A 225 30.02 0.88 -2.58
CA GLU A 225 29.27 0.36 -3.74
C GLU A 225 28.10 1.25 -4.16
N GLY A 226 27.77 2.28 -3.37
CA GLY A 226 26.66 3.19 -3.64
C GLY A 226 25.27 2.56 -3.58
N HIS A 227 25.17 1.27 -3.22
CA HIS A 227 23.91 0.57 -2.99
C HIS A 227 23.34 0.94 -1.62
N GLY A 228 22.02 1.08 -1.54
CA GLY A 228 21.33 1.36 -0.30
C GLY A 228 19.90 0.81 -0.29
N SER A 229 19.40 0.53 0.90
CA SER A 229 18.04 0.09 1.14
C SER A 229 17.34 1.07 2.07
N LEU A 230 16.06 1.34 1.78
CA LEU A 230 15.19 2.15 2.60
C LEU A 230 13.99 1.30 3.01
N CYS A 231 13.79 1.16 4.31
CA CYS A 231 12.63 0.53 4.89
C CYS A 231 11.82 1.60 5.63
N ILE A 232 10.53 1.69 5.33
CA ILE A 232 9.59 2.55 6.03
C ILE A 232 8.48 1.66 6.57
N ILE A 233 8.26 1.72 7.88
CA ILE A 233 7.20 1.01 8.59
C ILE A 233 6.33 2.07 9.25
N ALA A 234 5.07 2.16 8.82
CA ALA A 234 4.13 3.14 9.33
C ALA A 234 2.90 2.43 9.92
N LYS A 235 2.65 2.61 11.22
CA LYS A 235 1.53 2.01 11.96
C LYS A 235 0.44 3.05 12.23
N HIS A 236 -0.81 2.59 12.20
CA HIS A 236 -1.99 3.43 12.42
C HIS A 236 -2.03 4.66 11.50
N SER A 237 -1.60 4.47 10.25
CA SER A 237 -1.49 5.55 9.26
C SER A 237 -2.86 5.94 8.73
N GLN A 238 -3.15 7.24 8.71
CA GLN A 238 -4.39 7.78 8.16
C GLN A 238 -4.09 8.91 7.19
N TRP A 239 -4.90 9.01 6.15
CA TRP A 239 -4.85 10.08 5.16
C TRP A 239 -6.24 10.70 5.01
N ASN A 240 -6.36 11.98 5.33
CA ASN A 240 -7.61 12.71 5.26
C ASN A 240 -7.44 13.95 4.36
N LYS A 241 -8.28 14.05 3.32
CA LYS A 241 -8.39 15.29 2.54
C LYS A 241 -9.36 16.22 3.26
N LEU A 242 -8.87 17.35 3.75
CA LEU A 242 -9.71 18.32 4.43
C LEU A 242 -10.59 19.07 3.41
N PRO A 243 -11.84 19.42 3.78
CA PRO A 243 -12.69 20.23 2.92
C PRO A 243 -12.04 21.59 2.67
N SER A 244 -12.10 22.05 1.43
CA SER A 244 -11.59 23.36 1.01
C SER A 244 -12.45 24.54 1.49
N ILE A 245 -13.54 24.27 2.22
CA ILE A 245 -14.64 25.22 2.47
C ILE A 245 -14.30 26.25 3.55
N LEU A 246 -13.20 26.10 4.28
CA LEU A 246 -12.76 27.11 5.25
C LEU A 246 -11.38 27.63 4.84
N SER A 247 -11.37 28.84 4.27
CA SER A 247 -10.18 29.69 4.31
C SER A 247 -9.79 29.85 5.78
N MET A 248 -8.57 29.45 6.09
CA MET A 248 -8.04 29.42 7.47
C MET A 248 -7.75 30.83 8.02
N ASP A 249 -8.01 31.88 7.23
CA ASP A 249 -7.89 33.28 7.64
C ASP A 249 -8.72 33.64 8.88
N ARG A 250 -9.71 32.82 9.26
CA ARG A 250 -10.53 33.07 10.46
C ARG A 250 -10.07 32.34 11.73
N TYR A 251 -9.17 31.37 11.67
CA TYR A 251 -8.74 30.64 12.88
C TYR A 251 -7.44 31.17 13.50
N CYS A 252 -6.66 31.98 12.78
CA CYS A 252 -5.50 32.69 13.36
C CYS A 252 -5.87 33.98 14.12
N GLN A 253 -7.16 34.28 14.30
CA GLN A 253 -7.63 35.35 15.18
C GLN A 253 -8.22 34.76 16.48
N LEU A 254 -7.43 33.98 17.22
CA LEU A 254 -7.71 33.83 18.64
C LEU A 254 -7.21 35.11 19.33
N PRO A 255 -8.06 35.86 20.03
CA PRO A 255 -7.61 37.02 20.78
C PRO A 255 -6.61 36.55 21.83
N VAL A 256 -5.39 37.09 21.77
CA VAL A 256 -4.44 37.02 22.88
C VAL A 256 -5.11 37.75 24.04
N LEU A 257 -5.64 36.99 25.00
CA LEU A 257 -6.10 37.54 26.27
C LEU A 257 -4.87 38.14 26.96
N ARG A 258 -4.83 39.49 27.00
CA ARG A 258 -3.94 40.27 27.88
C ARG A 258 -4.58 40.41 29.24
#